data_AF-A0A135L3L5-F1
#
_entry.id   AF-A0A135L3L5-F1
#
_cell.length_a   1.000
_cell.length_b   1.000
_cell.length_c   1.000
_cell.angle_alpha   90.00
_cell.angle_beta   90.00
_cell.angle_gamma   90.00
#
_symmetry.space_group_name_H-M   'P 1'
#
loop_
_entity.id
_entity.type
_entity.pdbx_description
1 polymer ?
#
loop_
_entity_poly.entity_id
_entity_poly.type
_entity_poly.pdbx_seq_one_letter_code
_entity_poly.pdbx_strand_id
1 'polypeptide(L)'
;MQYVAASLVSENKTLAHPASLDSIPSSANQEDHVSMGTISARHAYLIITNTRRVLAIEAICALQAVEVRGENHLATSRHHLYFSRRMY
;
A
#
# COMPACT_ATOMS: atom_id res chain seq x y z
N MET A 1 14.45 -2.72 6.47
CA MET A 1 13.47 -2.89 5.37
C MET A 1 12.25 -3.69 5.80
N GLN A 2 12.41 -4.96 6.22
CA GLN A 2 11.27 -5.84 6.54
C GLN A 2 10.37 -5.33 7.68
N TYR A 3 10.93 -4.86 8.79
CA TYR A 3 10.12 -4.34 9.91
C TYR A 3 9.23 -3.16 9.50
N VAL A 4 9.72 -2.28 8.63
CA VAL A 4 8.95 -1.14 8.12
C VAL A 4 7.83 -1.63 7.21
N ALA A 5 8.12 -2.54 6.26
CA ALA A 5 7.10 -3.13 5.40
C ALA A 5 6.03 -3.90 6.21
N ALA A 6 6.45 -4.68 7.21
CA ALA A 6 5.54 -5.42 8.08
C ALA A 6 4.65 -4.49 8.92
N SER A 7 5.21 -3.39 9.45
CA SER A 7 4.43 -2.38 10.18
C SER A 7 3.37 -1.73 9.29
N LEU A 8 3.74 -1.31 8.07
CA LEU A 8 2.80 -0.72 7.10
C LEU A 8 1.68 -1.70 6.70
N VAL A 9 2.01 -2.98 6.48
CA VAL A 9 1.01 -4.01 6.20
C VAL A 9 0.11 -4.25 7.42
N SER A 10 0.66 -4.20 8.64
CA SER A 10 -0.13 -4.34 9.86
C SER A 10 -1.10 -3.16 10.07
N GLU A 11 -0.66 -1.94 9.78
CA GLU A 11 -1.51 -0.74 9.81
C GLU A 11 -2.68 -0.86 8.82
N ASN A 12 -2.41 -1.38 7.62
CA ASN A 12 -3.45 -1.63 6.62
C ASN A 12 -4.52 -2.62 7.10
N LYS A 13 -4.19 -3.58 7.97
CA LYS A 13 -5.19 -4.50 8.55
C LYS A 13 -6.20 -3.76 9.42
N THR A 14 -5.73 -2.79 10.21
CA THR A 14 -6.61 -1.95 11.04
C THR A 14 -7.50 -1.07 10.17
N LEU A 15 -6.95 -0.46 9.12
CA LEU A 15 -7.69 0.42 8.21
C LEU A 15 -8.73 -0.32 7.35
N ALA A 16 -8.54 -1.62 7.13
CA ALA A 16 -9.44 -2.46 6.34
C ALA A 16 -10.77 -2.78 7.05
N HIS A 17 -10.94 -2.36 8.31
CA HIS A 17 -12.24 -2.45 8.98
C HIS A 17 -13.26 -1.55 8.24
N PRO A 18 -14.44 -2.08 7.85
CA PRO A 18 -15.39 -1.33 7.04
C PRO A 18 -16.06 -0.22 7.86
N ALA A 19 -15.78 1.04 7.51
CA ALA A 19 -16.42 2.18 8.16
C ALA A 19 -17.91 2.28 7.84
N SER A 20 -18.38 1.65 6.77
CA SER A 20 -19.79 1.63 6.37
C SER A 20 -20.70 0.80 7.28
N LEU A 21 -20.14 0.00 8.19
CA LEU A 21 -20.94 -0.72 9.20
C LEU A 21 -21.32 0.15 10.39
N ASP A 22 -20.70 1.33 10.52
CA ASP A 22 -20.99 2.29 11.58
C ASP A 22 -21.96 3.37 11.08
N SER A 23 -22.90 3.76 11.93
CA SER A 23 -23.88 4.82 11.67
C SER A 23 -24.23 5.50 12.97
N ILE A 24 -24.07 6.82 13.01
CA ILE A 24 -24.45 7.63 14.16
C ILE A 24 -25.67 8.46 13.75
N PRO A 25 -26.84 8.28 14.39
CA PRO A 25 -28.03 9.02 14.02
C PRO A 25 -27.83 10.52 14.24
N SER A 26 -28.19 11.30 13.22
CA SER A 26 -28.05 12.75 13.19
C SER A 26 -29.43 13.42 13.13
N SER A 27 -29.49 14.72 13.43
CA SER A 27 -30.68 15.55 13.19
C SER A 27 -31.97 15.01 13.83
N ALA A 28 -31.94 14.72 15.13
CA ALA A 28 -33.08 14.13 15.87
C ALA A 28 -33.61 12.83 15.26
N ASN A 29 -32.71 11.95 14.80
CA ASN A 29 -33.01 10.66 14.19
C ASN A 29 -33.67 10.73 12.80
N GLN A 30 -33.53 11.85 12.09
CA GLN A 30 -33.93 11.98 10.69
C GLN A 30 -32.94 11.32 9.73
N GLU A 31 -31.66 11.33 10.09
CA GLU A 31 -30.59 10.62 9.38
C GLU A 31 -30.13 9.45 10.24
N ASP A 32 -30.96 8.41 10.34
CA ASP A 32 -30.71 7.22 11.14
C ASP A 32 -29.72 6.24 10.48
N HIS A 33 -29.48 6.39 9.16
CA HIS A 33 -28.52 5.62 8.39
C HIS A 33 -27.53 6.50 7.61
N VAL A 34 -26.26 6.44 7.98
CA VAL A 34 -25.16 7.17 7.34
C VAL A 34 -24.10 6.19 6.85
N SER A 35 -23.63 6.36 5.62
CA SER A 35 -22.71 5.40 4.97
C SER A 35 -21.24 5.52 5.36
N MET A 36 -20.88 6.58 6.10
CA MET A 36 -19.50 6.93 6.45
C MET A 36 -18.55 6.97 5.22
N GLY A 37 -19.08 7.34 4.05
CA GLY A 37 -18.37 7.27 2.77
C GLY A 37 -17.05 8.05 2.74
N THR A 38 -17.01 9.25 3.33
CA THR A 38 -15.79 10.07 3.42
C THR A 38 -14.70 9.40 4.27
N ILE A 39 -15.08 8.71 5.36
CA ILE A 39 -14.13 7.97 6.20
C ILE A 39 -13.60 6.75 5.44
N SER A 40 -14.47 6.02 4.76
CA SER A 40 -14.08 4.90 3.88
C SER A 40 -13.08 5.34 2.80
N ALA A 41 -13.34 6.48 2.14
CA ALA A 41 -12.42 7.03 1.13
C ALA A 41 -11.05 7.41 1.73
N ARG A 42 -11.03 7.98 2.94
CA ARG A 42 -9.80 8.32 3.65
C ARG A 42 -9.00 7.08 4.05
N HIS A 43 -9.65 6.02 4.51
CA HIS A 43 -9.00 4.73 4.81
C HIS A 43 -8.38 4.14 3.54
N ALA A 44 -9.11 4.13 2.43
CA ALA A 44 -8.61 3.64 1.15
C ALA A 44 -7.37 4.42 0.67
N TYR A 45 -7.37 5.74 0.78
CA TYR A 45 -6.21 6.57 0.43
C TYR A 45 -4.96 6.21 1.23
N LEU A 46 -5.10 5.99 2.55
CA LEU A 46 -4.00 5.57 3.42
C LEU A 46 -3.48 4.18 3.06
N ILE A 47 -4.39 3.21 2.83
CA ILE A 47 -4.02 1.85 2.42
C ILE A 47 -3.20 1.88 1.14
N ILE A 48 -3.65 2.62 0.11
CA ILE A 48 -2.94 2.71 -1.17
C ILE A 48 -1.55 3.34 -0.96
N THR A 49 -1.44 4.38 -0.13
CA THR A 49 -0.18 5.03 0.18
C THR A 49 0.81 4.08 0.85
N ASN A 50 0.36 3.32 1.84
CA ASN A 50 1.17 2.32 2.53
C ASN A 50 1.59 1.18 1.58
N THR A 51 0.69 0.71 0.72
CA THR A 51 0.99 -0.31 -0.29
C THR A 51 2.08 0.15 -1.26
N ARG A 52 2.03 1.41 -1.73
CA ARG A 52 3.10 1.97 -2.57
C ARG A 52 4.47 1.93 -1.89
N ARG A 53 4.53 2.23 -0.58
CA ARG A 53 5.78 2.16 0.20
C ARG A 53 6.29 0.73 0.33
N VAL A 54 5.40 -0.23 0.56
CA VAL A 54 5.76 -1.66 0.62
C VAL A 54 6.34 -2.13 -0.73
N LEU A 55 5.71 -1.77 -1.85
CA LEU A 55 6.21 -2.08 -3.19
C LEU A 55 7.56 -1.41 -3.49
N ALA A 56 7.78 -0.19 -3.01
CA ALA A 56 9.08 0.47 -3.15
C ALA A 56 10.18 -0.27 -2.38
N ILE A 57 9.89 -0.73 -1.15
CA ILE A 57 10.82 -1.54 -0.35
C ILE A 57 11.14 -2.86 -1.07
N GLU A 58 10.13 -3.55 -1.60
CA GLU A 58 10.31 -4.77 -2.37
C GLU A 58 11.17 -4.55 -3.61
N ALA A 59 10.92 -3.47 -4.35
CA ALA A 59 11.70 -3.10 -5.52
C ALA A 59 13.18 -2.88 -5.18
N ILE A 60 13.48 -2.16 -4.10
CA ILE A 60 14.87 -1.93 -3.66
C ILE A 60 15.54 -3.26 -3.30
N CYS A 61 14.86 -4.12 -2.53
CA CYS A 61 15.39 -5.45 -2.20
C CYS A 61 15.63 -6.30 -3.45
N ALA A 62 14.74 -6.24 -4.44
CA ALA A 62 14.89 -6.98 -5.70
C ALA A 62 16.08 -6.48 -6.53
N LEU A 63 16.30 -5.16 -6.59
CA LEU A 63 17.48 -4.57 -7.25
C LEU A 63 18.77 -5.01 -6.56
N GLN A 64 18.84 -4.94 -5.24
CA GLN A 64 20.00 -5.42 -4.47
C GLN A 64 20.26 -6.91 -4.71
N ALA A 65 19.21 -7.73 -4.74
CA ALA A 65 19.35 -9.17 -5.00
C ALA A 65 19.87 -9.47 -6.41
N VAL A 66 19.48 -8.67 -7.41
CA VAL A 66 20.03 -8.76 -8.78
C VAL A 66 21.53 -8.46 -8.77
N GLU A 67 21.95 -7.39 -8.10
CA GLU A 67 23.36 -7.00 -8.03
C GLU A 67 24.22 -8.10 -7.41
N VAL A 68 23.73 -8.75 -6.35
CA VAL A 68 24.43 -9.86 -5.69
C VAL A 68 24.44 -11.13 -6.55
N ARG A 69 23.34 -11.43 -7.27
CA ARG A 69 23.20 -12.68 -8.05
C ARG A 69 23.83 -12.60 -9.46
N GLY A 70 24.06 -11.39 -9.97
CA GLY A 70 24.53 -11.12 -11.32
C GLY A 70 23.38 -10.85 -12.30
N GLU A 71 23.53 -9.77 -13.07
CA GLU A 71 22.52 -9.23 -14.01
C GLU A 71 22.17 -10.20 -15.14
N ASN A 72 23.07 -11.13 -15.48
CA ASN A 72 22.93 -12.09 -16.58
C ASN A 72 21.78 -13.10 -16.40
N HIS A 73 21.19 -13.20 -15.21
CA HIS A 73 20.08 -14.10 -14.90
C HIS A 73 18.72 -13.40 -14.77
N LEU A 74 18.63 -12.12 -15.15
CA LEU A 74 17.36 -11.41 -15.26
C LEU A 74 16.59 -11.83 -16.51
N ALA A 75 15.26 -11.89 -16.41
CA ALA A 75 14.42 -12.08 -17.58
C ALA A 75 14.48 -10.82 -18.45
N THR A 76 14.50 -10.96 -19.79
CA THR A 76 14.57 -9.83 -20.75
C THR A 76 13.58 -8.72 -20.45
N SER A 77 12.35 -9.07 -20.04
CA SER A 77 11.31 -8.11 -19.65
C SER A 77 11.63 -7.31 -18.39
N ARG A 78 12.55 -7.73 -17.52
CA ARG A 78 12.93 -7.03 -16.28
C ARG A 78 14.17 -6.14 -16.44
N HIS A 79 14.90 -6.26 -17.55
CA HIS A 79 16.06 -5.40 -17.81
C HIS A 79 15.67 -3.92 -17.89
N HIS A 80 14.56 -3.56 -18.53
CA HIS A 80 14.13 -2.16 -18.64
C HIS A 80 13.85 -1.50 -17.27
N LEU A 81 13.27 -2.25 -16.32
CA LEU A 81 13.02 -1.76 -14.96
C LEU A 81 14.30 -1.59 -14.15
N TYR A 82 15.29 -2.47 -14.37
CA TYR A 82 16.59 -2.38 -13.73
C TYR A 82 17.39 -1.16 -14.26
N PHE A 83 17.50 -1.00 -15.58
CA PHE A 83 18.24 0.10 -16.20
C PHE A 83 17.61 1.47 -15.94
N SER A 84 16.28 1.60 -16.03
CA SER A 84 15.58 2.88 -15.79
C SER A 84 15.74 3.39 -14.36
N ARG A 85 15.86 2.50 -13.37
CA ARG A 85 15.99 2.86 -11.95
C ARG A 85 17.43 3.07 -11.49
N ARG A 86 18.43 2.74 -12.32
CA ARG A 86 19.86 2.96 -12.03
C ARG A 86 20.43 4.23 -12.66
N MET A 87 19.64 4.91 -13.50
CA MET A 87 19.99 6.19 -14.13
C MET A 87 19.64 7.44 -13.30
N TYR A 88 19.19 7.28 -12.05
CA TYR A 88 18.91 8.37 -11.11
C TYR A 88 19.68 8.16 -9.80
#